data_AF-A0A2P2M4A2-F1
#
_entry.id   AF-A0A2P2M4A2-F1
#
_cell.length_a   1.000
_cell.length_b   1.000
_cell.length_c   1.000
_cell.angle_alpha   90.00
_cell.angle_beta   90.00
_cell.angle_gamma   90.00
#
_symmetry.space_group_name_H-M   'P 1'
#
loop_
_entity.id
_entity.type
_entity.pdbx_description
1 polymer ?
#
loop_
_entity_poly.entity_id
_entity_poly.type
_entity_poly.pdbx_seq_one_letter_code
_entity_poly.pdbx_strand_id
1 'polypeptide(L)'
;MAMALSASDLPAIYSLLTNSMSGDERVRKPAETALSQLESRPGFCFCLMEVITAKDLASQVDVRLMASVYFKNSISRYWRNRRDSS
;
A
#
# COMPACT_ATOMS: atom_id res chain seq x y z
N MET A 1 -17.36 6.43 9.42
CA MET A 1 -16.24 7.21 8.85
C MET A 1 -14.97 6.39 9.04
N ALA A 2 -14.41 5.80 7.98
CA ALA A 2 -13.09 5.17 8.09
C ALA A 2 -12.02 6.28 8.15
N MET A 3 -11.19 6.28 9.20
CA MET A 3 -10.13 7.28 9.32
C MET A 3 -9.15 7.16 8.16
N ALA A 4 -8.74 8.31 7.63
CA ALA A 4 -7.71 8.37 6.60
C ALA A 4 -6.40 7.82 7.15
N LEU A 5 -5.69 7.05 6.32
CA LEU A 5 -4.33 6.63 6.63
C LEU A 5 -3.42 7.86 6.67
N SER A 6 -2.52 7.89 7.64
CA SER A 6 -1.60 9.01 7.86
C SER A 6 -0.16 8.52 7.95
N ALA A 7 0.80 9.45 8.06
CA ALA A 7 2.22 9.13 8.13
C ALA A 7 2.59 8.18 9.29
N SER A 8 1.78 8.13 10.37
CA SER A 8 1.99 7.17 11.47
C SER A 8 1.78 5.71 11.06
N ASP A 9 1.04 5.46 9.97
CA ASP A 9 0.74 4.12 9.45
C ASP A 9 1.82 3.61 8.49
N LEU A 10 2.81 4.45 8.13
CA LEU A 10 3.90 4.08 7.22
C LEU A 10 4.68 2.84 7.67
N PRO A 11 5.09 2.70 8.95
CA PRO A 11 5.82 1.51 9.38
C PRO A 11 4.97 0.24 9.23
N ALA A 12 3.66 0.34 9.50
CA ALA A 12 2.74 -0.78 9.36
C ALA A 12 2.56 -1.17 7.88
N ILE A 13 2.36 -0.21 6.97
CA ILE A 13 2.26 -0.46 5.53
C ILE A 13 3.56 -1.07 5.00
N TYR A 14 4.70 -0.57 5.45
CA TYR A 14 6.00 -1.11 5.10
C TYR A 14 6.17 -2.58 5.55
N SER A 15 5.81 -2.90 6.79
CA SER A 15 5.83 -4.29 7.28
C SER A 15 4.88 -5.18 6.49
N LEU A 16 3.68 -4.70 6.13
CA LEU A 16 2.73 -5.44 5.31
C LEU A 16 3.27 -5.71 3.89
N LEU A 17 3.89 -4.72 3.25
CA LEU A 17 4.53 -4.89 1.95
C LEU A 17 5.66 -5.92 2.01
N THR A 18 6.50 -5.85 3.05
CA THR A 18 7.58 -6.82 3.26
C THR A 18 7.03 -8.23 3.48
N ASN A 19 6.02 -8.37 4.32
CA ASN A 19 5.37 -9.64 4.63
C ASN A 19 4.63 -10.24 3.42
N SER A 20 4.08 -9.41 2.52
CA SER A 20 3.45 -9.85 1.28
C SER A 20 4.43 -10.50 0.30
N MET A 21 5.73 -10.24 0.46
CA MET A 21 6.79 -10.86 -0.34
C MET A 21 7.41 -12.10 0.33
N SER A 22 6.94 -12.45 1.53
CA SER A 22 7.44 -13.64 2.23
C SER A 22 7.08 -14.92 1.48
N GLY A 23 8.02 -15.87 1.46
CA GLY A 23 7.79 -17.22 0.92
C GLY A 23 6.83 -18.05 1.79
N ASP A 24 6.61 -17.67 3.05
CA ASP A 24 5.63 -18.32 3.92
C ASP A 24 4.22 -17.79 3.63
N GLU A 25 3.37 -18.68 3.11
CA GLU A 25 1.98 -18.39 2.80
C GLU A 25 1.17 -17.94 4.03
N ARG A 26 1.53 -18.41 5.23
CA ARG A 26 0.88 -18.02 6.49
C ARG A 26 1.14 -16.57 6.86
N VAL A 27 2.23 -16.00 6.37
CA VAL A 27 2.60 -14.58 6.57
C VAL A 27 2.10 -13.73 5.41
N ARG A 28 2.20 -14.26 4.19
CA ARG A 28 1.83 -13.55 2.96
C ARG A 28 0.32 -13.31 2.83
N LYS A 29 -0.52 -14.34 3.05
CA LYS A 29 -1.98 -14.22 2.89
C LYS A 29 -2.61 -13.16 3.79
N PRO A 30 -2.30 -13.10 5.11
CA PRO A 30 -2.81 -12.04 5.97
C PRO A 30 -2.33 -10.65 5.54
N ALA A 31 -1.08 -10.53 5.10
CA ALA A 31 -0.52 -9.26 4.65
C ALA A 31 -1.21 -8.73 3.39
N GLU A 32 -1.40 -9.59 2.38
CA GLU A 32 -2.14 -9.25 1.15
C GLU A 32 -3.60 -8.87 1.46
N THR A 33 -4.25 -9.61 2.36
CA THR A 33 -5.63 -9.32 2.79
C THR A 33 -5.71 -7.95 3.48
N ALA A 34 -4.82 -7.65 4.42
CA ALA A 34 -4.76 -6.35 5.06
C ALA A 34 -4.52 -5.22 4.04
N LEU A 35 -3.58 -5.40 3.10
CA LEU A 35 -3.31 -4.41 2.05
C LEU A 35 -4.54 -4.14 1.18
N SER A 36 -5.30 -5.18 0.80
CA SER A 36 -6.54 -5.01 0.03
C SER A 36 -7.62 -4.22 0.78
N GLN A 37 -7.72 -4.40 2.10
CA GLN A 37 -8.65 -3.62 2.94
C GLN A 37 -8.22 -2.15 3.02
N LEU A 38 -6.91 -1.91 3.15
CA LEU A 38 -6.34 -0.56 3.17
C LEU A 38 -6.47 0.15 1.82
N GLU A 39 -6.49 -0.58 0.70
CA GLU A 39 -6.59 -0.03 -0.65
C GLU A 39 -7.82 0.88 -0.84
N SER A 40 -8.93 0.52 -0.20
CA SER A 40 -10.18 1.28 -0.25
C SER A 40 -10.18 2.56 0.59
N ARG A 41 -9.20 2.73 1.49
CA ARG A 41 -9.16 3.83 2.46
C ARG A 41 -8.53 5.08 1.86
N PRO A 42 -9.05 6.28 2.18
CA PRO A 42 -8.38 7.53 1.84
C PRO A 42 -7.01 7.60 2.54
N GLY A 43 -6.00 8.11 1.83
CA GLY A 43 -4.61 8.19 2.34
C GLY A 43 -3.70 7.03 1.91
N PHE A 44 -4.25 5.89 1.47
CA PHE A 44 -3.43 4.73 1.06
C PHE A 44 -2.41 5.04 -0.03
N CYS A 45 -2.85 5.69 -1.12
CA CYS A 45 -1.96 6.07 -2.23
C CYS A 45 -0.86 7.06 -1.78
N PHE A 46 -1.15 7.92 -0.80
CA PHE A 46 -0.17 8.86 -0.26
C PHE A 46 0.90 8.12 0.55
N CYS A 47 0.49 7.19 1.41
CA CYS A 47 1.43 6.35 2.16
C CYS A 47 2.32 5.50 1.23
N LEU A 48 1.76 4.95 0.15
CA LEU A 48 2.57 4.23 -0.85
C LEU A 48 3.60 5.14 -1.52
N MET A 49 3.21 6.38 -1.86
CA MET A 49 4.11 7.37 -2.46
C MET A 49 5.25 7.78 -1.51
N GLU A 50 4.97 7.92 -0.21
CA GLU A 50 6.00 8.14 0.80
C GLU A 50 6.98 6.96 0.87
N VAL A 51 6.51 5.71 0.84
CA VAL A 51 7.39 4.52 0.80
C VAL A 51 8.26 4.49 -0.47
N ILE A 52 7.69 4.84 -1.63
CA ILE A 52 8.43 4.87 -2.91
C ILE A 52 9.52 5.95 -2.90
N THR A 53 9.23 7.12 -2.32
CA THR A 53 10.13 8.29 -2.32
C THR A 53 11.09 8.31 -1.13
N ALA A 54 10.90 7.44 -0.15
CA ALA A 54 11.77 7.32 1.02
C ALA A 54 13.20 6.95 0.61
N LYS A 55 14.11 7.90 0.80
CA LYS A 55 15.54 7.76 0.48
C LYS A 55 16.25 6.74 1.37
N ASP A 56 15.76 6.56 2.61
CA ASP A 56 16.32 5.61 3.57
C ASP A 56 16.13 4.15 3.12
N LEU A 57 15.07 3.88 2.35
CA LEU A 57 14.81 2.56 1.76
C LEU A 57 15.57 2.32 0.44
N ALA A 58 16.67 3.05 0.19
CA ALA A 58 17.53 2.91 -0.98
C ALA A 58 17.94 1.47 -1.29
N SER A 59 18.23 0.67 -0.26
CA SER A 59 18.64 -0.72 -0.37
C SER A 59 17.47 -1.70 -0.60
N GLN A 60 16.23 -1.26 -0.42
CA GLN A 60 15.03 -2.11 -0.46
C GLN A 60 14.22 -1.87 -1.73
N VAL A 61 14.87 -2.13 -2.86
CA VAL A 61 14.31 -1.96 -4.20
C VAL A 61 13.00 -2.75 -4.35
N ASP A 62 12.95 -3.96 -3.84
CA ASP A 62 11.79 -4.85 -3.97
C ASP A 62 10.54 -4.29 -3.27
N VAL A 63 10.71 -3.73 -2.06
CA VAL A 63 9.59 -3.14 -1.31
C VAL A 63 9.02 -1.92 -2.03
N ARG A 64 9.90 -1.08 -2.60
CA ARG A 64 9.45 0.09 -3.37
C ARG A 64 8.81 -0.28 -4.69
N LEU A 65 9.31 -1.32 -5.35
CA LEU A 65 8.68 -1.85 -6.55
C LEU A 65 7.28 -2.38 -6.22
N MET A 66 7.15 -3.12 -5.12
CA MET A 66 5.86 -3.62 -4.65
C MET A 66 4.90 -2.46 -4.31
N ALA A 67 5.36 -1.45 -3.59
CA ALA A 67 4.58 -0.25 -3.32
C ALA A 67 4.10 0.44 -4.61
N SER A 68 4.95 0.50 -5.63
CA SER A 68 4.61 1.06 -6.96
C SER A 68 3.55 0.23 -7.69
N VAL A 69 3.62 -1.11 -7.59
CA VAL A 69 2.61 -2.00 -8.16
C VAL A 69 1.26 -1.78 -7.49
N TYR A 70 1.21 -1.75 -6.16
CA TYR A 70 -0.02 -1.45 -5.43
C TYR A 70 -0.56 -0.07 -5.79
N PHE A 71 0.30 0.95 -5.86
CA PHE A 71 -0.09 2.31 -6.21
C PHE A 71 -0.74 2.39 -7.60
N LYS A 72 -0.11 1.76 -8.60
CA LYS A 72 -0.65 1.64 -9.96
C LYS A 72 -2.02 0.95 -9.96
N ASN A 73 -2.14 -0.15 -9.22
CA ASN A 73 -3.37 -0.93 -9.14
C ASN A 73 -4.50 -0.12 -8.52
N SER A 74 -4.23 0.63 -7.45
CA SER A 74 -5.22 1.47 -6.77
C SER A 74 -5.71 2.61 -7.66
N ILE A 75 -4.82 3.24 -8.42
CA ILE A 75 -5.23 4.24 -9.43
C ILE A 75 -6.10 3.57 -10.49
N SER A 76 -5.67 2.43 -11.04
CA SER A 76 -6.43 1.73 -12.08
C SER A 76 -7.84 1.34 -11.62
N ARG A 77 -8.00 0.93 -10.35
CA ARG A 77 -9.27 0.46 -9.80
C ARG A 77 -10.19 1.61 -9.35
N TYR A 78 -9.65 2.62 -8.66
CA TYR A 78 -10.47 3.58 -7.93
C TYR A 78 -10.48 5.00 -8.52
N TRP A 79 -9.57 5.34 -9.45
CA TRP A 79 -9.47 6.70 -9.98
C TRP A 79 -10.63 7.09 -10.90
N ARG A 80 -11.14 6.15 -11.72
CA ARG A 80 -12.30 6.41 -12.60
C ARG A 80 -13.63 6.28 -11.86
N ASN A 81 -13.75 5.32 -10.94
CA ASN A 81 -14.99 5.07 -10.21
C ASN A 81 -15.36 6.20 -9.22
N ARG A 82 -14.39 7.06 -8.85
CA ARG A 82 -14.65 8.25 -8.02
C ARG A 82 -15.31 9.41 -8.76
N ARG A 83 -15.38 9.40 -10.10
CA ARG A 83 -16.00 10.49 -10.88
C ARG A 83 -17.51 10.38 -11.02
N ASP A 84 -18.08 9.19 -10.85
CA ASP A 84 -19.51 8.94 -11.10
C ASP A 84 -20.37 8.92 -9.81
N SER A 85 -19.80 9.36 -8.69
CA SER A 85 -20.55 9.60 -7.46
C SER A 85 -21.01 11.06 -7.42
N SER A 86 -22.02 11.42 -8.21
CA SER A 86 -22.79 12.67 -8.08
C SER A 86 -24.12 12.41 -7.39
#